data_AF-A0A0M6Y3E8-F1
#
_entry.id   AF-A0A0M6Y3E8-F1
#
_cell.length_a   1.000
_cell.length_b   1.000
_cell.length_c   1.000
_cell.angle_alpha   90.00
_cell.angle_beta   90.00
_cell.angle_gamma   90.00
#
_symmetry.space_group_name_H-M   'P 1'
#
loop_
_entity.id
_entity.type
_entity.pdbx_description
1 polymer ?
#
loop_
_entity_poly.entity_id
_entity_poly.type
_entity_poly.pdbx_seq_one_letter_code
_entity_poly.pdbx_strand_id
1 'polypeptide(L)'
;MSDAITVPKAELHCHIEGAAPPTLVKRLADKRGEDVSAVLDGNGKYIWSDFTTFLKAYDVASSVFRTPADYALLAETYFRMLAAEGAIYGEIFISPDHAQAAGLSYRSYVEGLAAGIERAKTDTAIEGRMIAIGVRHFGSASVERVIKEVIGNPHPLVTGFGLAGDERSGHPANFAKAFRMAADAGLGTTAHAGEFGGPDSVTAALEFLRVKRLGHGVRAIEDKDLVKRLVDEEIVLEVCPGSNIALGVYTHLRFHPVNMLRKEGVKITLNSDDPPFFGTTLGKEYSSVTETFGWSFDDQMEVTRTAIEAAFCDEPTRKRLLVRLESAKQAPTG
;
A
#
# COMPACT_ATOMS: atom_id res chain seq x y z
N MET A 1 19.46 -21.73 15.93
CA MET A 1 18.42 -21.04 15.13
C MET A 1 18.97 -21.02 13.72
N SER A 2 18.39 -21.79 12.80
CA SER A 2 18.86 -21.77 11.41
C SER A 2 18.63 -20.36 10.88
N ASP A 3 19.70 -19.72 10.39
CA ASP A 3 19.62 -18.53 9.55
C ASP A 3 18.98 -18.92 8.21
N ALA A 4 17.70 -19.32 8.26
CA ALA A 4 16.89 -19.54 7.09
C ALA A 4 16.63 -18.15 6.51
N ILE A 5 17.51 -17.71 5.62
CA ILE A 5 17.33 -16.47 4.89
C ILE A 5 16.05 -16.64 4.06
N THR A 6 14.98 -16.00 4.52
CA THR A 6 13.75 -15.81 3.76
C THR A 6 14.01 -14.74 2.70
N VAL A 7 13.28 -14.79 1.58
CA VAL A 7 13.35 -13.78 0.52
C VAL A 7 13.12 -12.39 1.16
N PRO A 8 14.05 -11.43 1.01
CA PRO A 8 13.79 -10.04 1.40
C PRO A 8 12.55 -9.53 0.68
N LYS A 9 11.70 -8.78 1.37
CA LYS A 9 10.43 -8.30 0.79
C LYS A 9 10.43 -6.78 0.68
N ALA A 10 9.58 -6.26 -0.19
CA ALA A 10 9.34 -4.84 -0.33
C ALA A 10 7.85 -4.61 -0.60
N GLU A 11 7.25 -3.66 0.08
CA GLU A 11 5.83 -3.34 -0.03
C GLU A 11 5.65 -1.93 -0.57
N LEU A 12 4.81 -1.77 -1.59
CA LEU A 12 4.53 -0.49 -2.23
C LEU A 12 3.10 0.00 -2.04
N HIS A 13 2.24 -0.82 -1.42
CA HIS A 13 0.81 -0.57 -1.33
C HIS A 13 0.25 -1.05 0.01
N CYS A 14 0.24 -0.13 0.98
CA CYS A 14 -0.44 -0.31 2.25
C CYS A 14 -0.95 1.03 2.77
N HIS A 15 -2.18 1.09 3.29
CA HIS A 15 -2.73 2.28 3.93
C HIS A 15 -2.37 2.30 5.41
N ILE A 16 -1.74 3.36 5.91
CA ILE A 16 -1.16 3.34 7.26
C ILE A 16 -2.19 3.16 8.37
N GLU A 17 -3.36 3.79 8.26
CA GLU A 17 -4.43 3.59 9.23
C GLU A 17 -5.07 2.21 9.10
N GLY A 18 -5.12 1.66 7.88
CA GLY A 18 -5.52 0.28 7.59
C GLY A 18 -4.56 -0.76 8.17
N ALA A 19 -3.30 -0.39 8.35
CA ALA A 19 -2.25 -1.20 8.96
C ALA A 19 -2.29 -1.25 10.50
N ALA A 20 -3.20 -0.49 11.14
CA ALA A 20 -3.28 -0.42 12.58
C ALA A 20 -3.66 -1.78 13.21
N PRO A 21 -2.79 -2.38 14.04
CA PRO A 21 -3.14 -3.61 14.73
C PRO A 21 -4.33 -3.38 15.68
N PRO A 22 -5.30 -4.31 15.75
CA PRO A 22 -6.43 -4.24 16.68
C PRO A 22 -6.02 -3.96 18.14
N THR A 23 -4.88 -4.51 18.57
CA THR A 23 -4.32 -4.28 19.91
C THR A 23 -3.87 -2.84 20.13
N LEU A 24 -3.32 -2.18 19.10
CA LEU A 24 -2.95 -0.77 19.16
C LEU A 24 -4.20 0.11 19.22
N VAL A 25 -5.20 -0.16 18.38
CA VAL A 25 -6.47 0.58 18.35
C VAL A 25 -7.18 0.47 19.70
N LYS A 26 -7.32 -0.74 20.23
CA LYS A 26 -7.91 -0.97 21.57
C LYS A 26 -7.17 -0.21 22.67
N ARG A 27 -5.83 -0.30 22.71
CA ARG A 27 -5.01 0.41 23.71
C ARG A 27 -5.21 1.93 23.65
N LEU A 28 -5.33 2.49 22.45
CA LEU A 28 -5.55 3.92 22.25
C LEU A 28 -6.98 4.35 22.59
N ALA A 29 -7.97 3.51 22.30
CA ALA A 29 -9.37 3.72 22.68
C ALA A 29 -9.54 3.68 24.21
N ASP A 30 -8.97 2.67 24.88
CA ASP A 30 -9.01 2.50 26.33
C ASP A 30 -8.42 3.72 27.06
N LYS A 31 -7.29 4.25 26.55
CA LYS A 31 -6.65 5.47 27.09
C LYS A 31 -7.57 6.70 27.04
N ARG A 32 -8.53 6.73 26.12
CA ARG A 32 -9.46 7.84 25.88
C ARG A 32 -10.87 7.58 26.43
N GLY A 33 -11.14 6.38 26.97
CA GLY A 33 -12.47 5.98 27.40
C GLY A 33 -13.46 5.80 26.25
N GLU A 34 -12.98 5.43 25.07
CA GLU A 34 -13.78 5.24 23.86
C GLU A 34 -14.09 3.76 23.62
N ASP A 35 -15.28 3.47 23.10
CA ASP A 35 -15.71 2.11 22.80
C ASP A 35 -15.49 1.78 21.31
N VAL A 36 -14.65 0.79 21.05
CA VAL A 36 -14.36 0.24 19.71
C VAL A 36 -14.90 -1.18 19.52
N SER A 37 -15.73 -1.68 20.44
CA SER A 37 -16.33 -3.03 20.37
C SER A 37 -17.25 -3.23 19.16
N ALA A 38 -17.76 -2.15 18.58
CA ALA A 38 -18.53 -2.19 17.34
C ALA A 38 -17.70 -2.65 16.13
N VAL A 39 -16.39 -2.48 16.17
CA VAL A 39 -15.48 -2.79 15.05
C VAL A 39 -14.40 -3.79 15.40
N LEU A 40 -14.31 -4.23 16.67
CA LEU A 40 -13.37 -5.23 17.15
C LEU A 40 -14.07 -6.36 17.88
N ASP A 41 -13.83 -7.61 17.46
CA ASP A 41 -14.34 -8.79 18.15
C ASP A 41 -13.55 -9.13 19.42
N GLY A 42 -14.06 -10.10 20.20
CA GLY A 42 -13.41 -10.55 21.44
C GLY A 42 -12.03 -11.20 21.26
N ASN A 43 -11.67 -11.55 20.02
CA ASN A 43 -10.37 -12.12 19.66
C ASN A 43 -9.40 -11.07 19.10
N GLY A 44 -9.81 -9.80 19.02
CA GLY A 44 -9.00 -8.73 18.45
C GLY A 44 -8.90 -8.80 16.94
N LYS A 45 -9.99 -9.13 16.24
CA LYS A 45 -10.14 -8.98 14.78
C LYS A 45 -11.10 -7.87 14.44
N TYR A 46 -10.89 -7.21 13.30
CA TYR A 46 -11.83 -6.23 12.79
C TYR A 46 -13.13 -6.90 12.31
N ILE A 47 -14.27 -6.26 12.60
CA ILE A 47 -15.61 -6.73 12.23
C ILE A 47 -16.10 -5.94 11.01
N TRP A 48 -16.30 -6.63 9.89
CA TRP A 48 -16.87 -6.09 8.65
C TRP A 48 -17.33 -7.24 7.74
N SER A 49 -18.11 -6.95 6.69
CA SER A 49 -18.68 -7.98 5.79
C SER A 49 -18.70 -7.63 4.30
N ASP A 50 -18.48 -6.38 3.95
CA ASP A 50 -18.41 -5.87 2.58
C ASP A 50 -17.59 -4.57 2.54
N PHE A 51 -17.31 -4.04 1.35
CA PHE A 51 -16.53 -2.82 1.19
C PHE A 51 -17.08 -1.61 1.97
N THR A 52 -18.41 -1.49 2.08
CA THR A 52 -19.03 -0.33 2.77
C THR A 52 -18.85 -0.43 4.28
N THR A 53 -19.03 -1.62 4.84
CA THR A 53 -18.82 -1.90 6.27
C THR A 53 -17.34 -1.92 6.63
N PHE A 54 -16.46 -2.32 5.71
CA PHE A 54 -15.01 -2.17 5.84
C PHE A 54 -14.61 -0.70 6.02
N LEU A 55 -15.04 0.21 5.13
CA LEU A 55 -14.72 1.64 5.26
C LEU A 55 -15.22 2.23 6.59
N LYS A 56 -16.41 1.83 7.05
CA LYS A 56 -16.90 2.25 8.37
C LYS A 56 -16.02 1.75 9.51
N ALA A 57 -15.58 0.49 9.46
CA ALA A 57 -14.69 -0.07 10.46
C ALA A 57 -13.32 0.62 10.45
N TYR A 58 -12.79 0.91 9.26
CA TYR A 58 -11.59 1.69 9.02
C TYR A 58 -11.69 3.09 9.66
N ASP A 59 -12.78 3.82 9.41
CA ASP A 59 -12.97 5.18 9.94
C ASP A 59 -12.97 5.19 11.48
N VAL A 60 -13.68 4.23 12.10
CA VAL A 60 -13.71 4.08 13.57
C VAL A 60 -12.31 3.74 14.11
N ALA A 61 -11.62 2.79 13.50
CA ALA A 61 -10.27 2.39 13.89
C ALA A 61 -9.28 3.56 13.76
N SER A 62 -9.42 4.37 12.71
CA SER A 62 -8.58 5.54 12.44
C SER A 62 -8.84 6.69 13.42
N SER A 63 -10.07 6.82 13.93
CA SER A 63 -10.49 7.94 14.79
C SER A 63 -9.76 8.01 16.16
N VAL A 64 -9.11 6.92 16.57
CA VAL A 64 -8.35 6.85 17.82
C VAL A 64 -6.97 7.53 17.72
N PHE A 65 -6.47 7.79 16.51
CA PHE A 65 -5.21 8.48 16.28
C PHE A 65 -5.48 9.99 16.15
N ARG A 66 -5.01 10.79 17.11
CA ARG A 66 -5.36 12.24 17.19
C ARG A 66 -4.18 13.17 17.34
N THR A 67 -3.02 12.64 17.65
CA THR A 67 -1.81 13.42 17.92
C THR A 67 -0.66 12.93 17.07
N PRO A 68 0.37 13.77 16.80
CA PRO A 68 1.58 13.31 16.12
C PRO A 68 2.24 12.11 16.79
N ALA A 69 2.13 12.00 18.12
CA ALA A 69 2.67 10.87 18.87
C ALA A 69 1.89 9.56 18.62
N ASP A 70 0.58 9.63 18.39
CA ASP A 70 -0.23 8.46 18.02
C ASP A 70 0.20 7.94 16.64
N TYR A 71 0.40 8.84 15.68
CA TYR A 71 0.85 8.48 14.33
C TYR A 71 2.32 8.00 14.30
N ALA A 72 3.19 8.58 15.13
CA ALA A 72 4.54 8.05 15.32
C ALA A 72 4.50 6.61 15.85
N LEU A 73 3.64 6.34 16.83
CA LEU A 73 3.46 5.00 17.36
C LEU A 73 2.89 4.03 16.33
N LEU A 74 1.92 4.47 15.51
CA LEU A 74 1.35 3.68 14.43
C LEU A 74 2.40 3.29 13.39
N ALA A 75 3.13 4.26 12.84
CA ALA A 75 4.18 4.02 11.87
C ALA A 75 5.30 3.14 12.44
N GLU A 76 5.78 3.42 13.66
CA GLU A 76 6.79 2.59 14.34
C GLU A 76 6.32 1.13 14.51
N THR A 77 5.06 0.95 14.90
CA THR A 77 4.46 -0.39 15.09
C THR A 77 4.40 -1.14 13.77
N TYR A 78 3.85 -0.52 12.72
CA TYR A 78 3.68 -1.17 11.44
C TYR A 78 5.02 -1.48 10.77
N PHE A 79 5.97 -0.54 10.70
CA PHE A 79 7.27 -0.80 10.07
C PHE A 79 8.10 -1.85 10.82
N ARG A 80 7.98 -1.97 12.15
CA ARG A 80 8.59 -3.09 12.89
C ARG A 80 7.93 -4.43 12.57
N MET A 81 6.60 -4.47 12.44
CA MET A 81 5.89 -5.69 12.02
C MET A 81 6.29 -6.09 10.60
N LEU A 82 6.36 -5.12 9.69
CA LEU A 82 6.79 -5.31 8.31
C LEU A 82 8.23 -5.86 8.25
N ALA A 83 9.16 -5.27 9.02
CA ALA A 83 10.53 -5.78 9.12
C ALA A 83 10.60 -7.20 9.70
N ALA A 84 9.74 -7.55 10.66
CA ALA A 84 9.67 -8.89 11.22
C ALA A 84 9.19 -9.94 10.21
N GLU A 85 8.42 -9.53 9.20
CA GLU A 85 8.03 -10.35 8.04
C GLU A 85 9.14 -10.44 6.96
N GLY A 86 10.33 -9.87 7.23
CA GLY A 86 11.49 -9.89 6.33
C GLY A 86 11.48 -8.79 5.27
N ALA A 87 10.63 -7.77 5.39
CA ALA A 87 10.70 -6.63 4.49
C ALA A 87 11.87 -5.70 4.81
N ILE A 88 12.47 -5.19 3.74
CA ILE A 88 13.60 -4.26 3.77
C ILE A 88 13.21 -2.85 3.33
N TYR A 89 12.02 -2.71 2.73
CA TYR A 89 11.47 -1.47 2.22
C TYR A 89 9.94 -1.45 2.32
N GLY A 90 9.36 -0.29 2.61
CA GLY A 90 7.91 -0.07 2.61
C GLY A 90 7.52 1.34 2.16
N GLU A 91 6.53 1.46 1.26
CA GLU A 91 5.78 2.69 1.01
C GLU A 91 4.37 2.56 1.60
N ILE A 92 3.99 3.55 2.40
CA ILE A 92 2.64 3.64 2.98
C ILE A 92 1.85 4.78 2.35
N PHE A 93 0.59 4.55 2.02
CA PHE A 93 -0.38 5.59 1.74
C PHE A 93 -0.77 6.32 3.01
N ILE A 94 -0.79 7.64 2.93
CA ILE A 94 -1.18 8.54 4.01
C ILE A 94 -2.32 9.42 3.52
N SER A 95 -3.32 9.70 4.36
CA SER A 95 -4.49 10.49 3.98
C SER A 95 -4.52 11.85 4.71
N PRO A 96 -4.12 12.94 4.03
CA PRO A 96 -4.22 14.30 4.60
C PRO A 96 -5.66 14.70 4.94
N ASP A 97 -6.66 14.17 4.22
CA ASP A 97 -8.07 14.35 4.55
C ASP A 97 -8.42 13.74 5.92
N HIS A 98 -7.91 12.53 6.23
CA HIS A 98 -8.07 11.91 7.56
C HIS A 98 -7.39 12.71 8.65
N ALA A 99 -6.16 13.15 8.43
CA ALA A 99 -5.44 13.99 9.38
C ALA A 99 -6.23 15.28 9.70
N GLN A 100 -6.78 15.92 8.67
CA GLN A 100 -7.61 17.12 8.82
C GLN A 100 -8.88 16.83 9.62
N ALA A 101 -9.56 15.71 9.35
CA ALA A 101 -10.74 15.30 10.11
C ALA A 101 -10.43 15.01 11.59
N ALA A 102 -9.21 14.52 11.90
CA ALA A 102 -8.71 14.34 13.25
C ALA A 102 -8.24 15.65 13.93
N GLY A 103 -8.32 16.80 13.24
CA GLY A 103 -7.91 18.10 13.75
C GLY A 103 -6.39 18.35 13.68
N LEU A 104 -5.64 17.54 12.93
CA LEU A 104 -4.21 17.72 12.72
C LEU A 104 -3.93 18.55 11.46
N SER A 105 -2.87 19.34 11.52
CA SER A 105 -2.26 19.87 10.30
C SER A 105 -1.55 18.76 9.54
N TYR A 106 -1.50 18.86 8.21
CA TYR A 106 -0.72 17.95 7.38
C TYR A 106 0.73 17.80 7.85
N ARG A 107 1.38 18.93 8.21
CA ARG A 107 2.76 18.90 8.73
C ARG A 107 2.87 18.07 10.00
N SER A 108 1.98 18.30 10.98
CA SER A 108 2.00 17.57 12.26
C SER A 108 1.76 16.07 12.07
N TYR A 109 0.91 15.70 11.11
CA TYR A 109 0.64 14.31 10.75
C TYR A 109 1.86 13.64 10.10
N VAL A 110 2.45 14.26 9.08
CA VAL A 110 3.64 13.75 8.37
C VAL A 110 4.84 13.64 9.30
N GLU A 111 5.10 14.64 10.14
CA GLU A 111 6.21 14.61 11.11
C GLU A 111 6.03 13.49 12.15
N GLY A 112 4.78 13.25 12.58
CA GLY A 112 4.46 12.11 13.44
C GLY A 112 4.84 10.79 12.79
N LEU A 113 4.30 10.52 11.59
CA LEU A 113 4.59 9.31 10.83
C LEU A 113 6.09 9.15 10.55
N ALA A 114 6.77 10.21 10.12
CA ALA A 114 8.20 10.22 9.86
C ALA A 114 9.02 9.83 11.09
N ALA A 115 8.69 10.38 12.27
CA ALA A 115 9.35 10.01 13.51
C ALA A 115 9.18 8.52 13.85
N GLY A 116 8.03 7.92 13.53
CA GLY A 116 7.81 6.49 13.70
C GLY A 116 8.62 5.62 12.73
N ILE A 117 8.68 6.02 11.46
CA ILE A 117 9.49 5.36 10.42
C ILE A 117 10.97 5.37 10.83
N GLU A 118 11.50 6.51 11.27
CA GLU A 118 12.92 6.63 11.65
C GLU A 118 13.29 5.78 12.89
N ARG A 119 12.38 5.65 13.86
CA ARG A 119 12.57 4.72 14.99
C ARG A 119 12.61 3.26 14.53
N ALA A 120 11.68 2.85 13.68
CA ALA A 120 11.68 1.49 13.14
C ALA A 120 12.94 1.21 12.31
N LYS A 121 13.39 2.18 11.51
CA LYS A 121 14.63 2.12 10.74
C LYS A 121 15.85 1.95 11.63
N THR A 122 15.93 2.67 12.74
CA THR A 122 17.05 2.58 13.69
C THR A 122 17.23 1.17 14.23
N ASP A 123 16.14 0.47 14.53
CA ASP A 123 16.18 -0.85 15.15
C ASP A 123 16.27 -2.01 14.15
N THR A 124 15.76 -1.83 12.93
CA THR A 124 15.54 -2.94 11.97
C THR A 124 16.21 -2.73 10.61
N ALA A 125 16.76 -1.54 10.36
CA ALA A 125 17.27 -1.09 9.07
C ALA A 125 16.24 -1.16 7.92
N ILE A 126 14.93 -1.21 8.21
CA ILE A 126 13.89 -1.04 7.18
C ILE A 126 13.88 0.39 6.68
N GLU A 127 13.77 0.58 5.37
CA GLU A 127 13.62 1.91 4.76
C GLU A 127 12.13 2.18 4.48
N GLY A 128 11.63 3.35 4.87
CA GLY A 128 10.23 3.73 4.70
C GLY A 128 10.03 4.99 3.87
N ARG A 129 8.92 5.06 3.13
CA ARG A 129 8.44 6.27 2.41
C ARG A 129 6.92 6.39 2.54
N MET A 130 6.41 7.57 2.20
CA MET A 130 5.00 7.91 2.27
C MET A 130 4.50 8.40 0.90
N ILE A 131 3.27 8.02 0.57
CA ILE A 131 2.54 8.47 -0.61
C ILE A 131 1.28 9.17 -0.12
N ALA A 132 1.20 10.49 -0.33
CA ALA A 132 -0.01 11.22 0.04
C ALA A 132 -1.14 10.88 -0.94
N ILE A 133 -2.33 10.53 -0.46
CA ILE A 133 -3.46 10.19 -1.32
C ILE A 133 -4.52 11.31 -1.35
N GLY A 134 -5.11 11.50 -2.53
CA GLY A 134 -6.42 12.10 -2.66
C GLY A 134 -7.53 11.05 -2.57
N VAL A 135 -8.64 11.38 -1.90
CA VAL A 135 -9.81 10.50 -1.80
C VAL A 135 -10.82 10.87 -2.90
N ARG A 136 -11.02 9.98 -3.88
CA ARG A 136 -11.76 10.32 -5.12
C ARG A 136 -13.23 10.70 -4.90
N HIS A 137 -13.90 10.08 -3.93
CA HIS A 137 -15.30 10.36 -3.62
C HIS A 137 -15.52 11.66 -2.84
N PHE A 138 -14.45 12.33 -2.38
CA PHE A 138 -14.51 13.72 -1.88
C PHE A 138 -14.44 14.75 -3.01
N GLY A 139 -14.26 14.30 -4.25
CA GLY A 139 -14.30 15.14 -5.44
C GLY A 139 -12.96 15.79 -5.79
N SER A 140 -12.84 16.23 -7.04
CA SER A 140 -11.58 16.75 -7.61
C SER A 140 -11.05 17.99 -6.87
N ALA A 141 -11.94 18.85 -6.35
CA ALA A 141 -11.54 20.01 -5.56
C ALA A 141 -10.80 19.61 -4.28
N SER A 142 -11.22 18.54 -3.60
CA SER A 142 -10.52 18.03 -2.42
C SER A 142 -9.15 17.46 -2.81
N VAL A 143 -9.10 16.63 -3.86
CA VAL A 143 -7.84 16.05 -4.36
C VAL A 143 -6.84 17.14 -4.77
N GLU A 144 -7.31 18.21 -5.44
CA GLU A 144 -6.48 19.37 -5.77
C GLU A 144 -5.98 20.14 -4.53
N ARG A 145 -6.80 20.23 -3.47
CA ARG A 145 -6.40 20.84 -2.20
C ARG A 145 -5.27 20.03 -1.55
N VAL A 146 -5.41 18.71 -1.51
CA VAL A 146 -4.41 17.81 -0.92
C VAL A 146 -3.06 17.97 -1.62
N ILE A 147 -3.01 17.91 -2.96
CA ILE A 147 -1.70 18.03 -3.65
C ILE A 147 -1.09 19.42 -3.47
N LYS A 148 -1.88 20.49 -3.38
CA LYS A 148 -1.36 21.83 -3.04
C LYS A 148 -0.75 21.87 -1.64
N GLU A 149 -1.38 21.20 -0.67
CA GLU A 149 -0.89 21.10 0.69
C GLU A 149 0.44 20.34 0.77
N VAL A 150 0.55 19.23 0.04
CA VAL A 150 1.78 18.43 -0.10
C VAL A 150 2.91 19.24 -0.73
N ILE A 151 2.65 19.93 -1.86
CA ILE A 151 3.64 20.76 -2.55
C ILE A 151 4.07 21.95 -1.68
N GLY A 152 3.14 22.57 -0.95
CA GLY A 152 3.42 23.69 -0.06
C GLY A 152 4.19 23.30 1.22
N ASN A 153 4.26 22.01 1.54
CA ASN A 153 4.92 21.47 2.74
C ASN A 153 5.72 20.21 2.42
N PRO A 154 6.80 20.31 1.61
CA PRO A 154 7.56 19.14 1.20
C PRO A 154 8.24 18.48 2.41
N HIS A 155 8.31 17.15 2.40
CA HIS A 155 9.01 16.36 3.41
C HIS A 155 9.81 15.24 2.72
N PRO A 156 11.07 14.95 3.09
CA PRO A 156 11.93 13.99 2.38
C PRO A 156 11.38 12.56 2.28
N LEU A 157 10.54 12.16 3.25
CA LEU A 157 9.89 10.85 3.24
C LEU A 157 8.57 10.82 2.45
N VAL A 158 8.01 11.95 2.03
CA VAL A 158 6.81 11.99 1.17
C VAL A 158 7.29 12.05 -0.28
N THR A 159 7.27 10.92 -0.97
CA THR A 159 7.89 10.76 -2.29
C THR A 159 6.90 10.46 -3.40
N GLY A 160 5.62 10.27 -3.07
CA GLY A 160 4.59 10.02 -4.05
C GLY A 160 3.28 10.74 -3.76
N PHE A 161 2.44 10.78 -4.80
CA PHE A 161 1.04 11.15 -4.73
C PHE A 161 0.17 10.06 -5.34
N GLY A 162 -0.94 9.75 -4.68
CA GLY A 162 -1.85 8.67 -5.04
C GLY A 162 -3.31 9.09 -5.14
N LEU A 163 -4.13 8.21 -5.72
CA LEU A 163 -5.59 8.31 -5.70
C LEU A 163 -6.18 7.01 -5.16
N ALA A 164 -7.03 7.10 -4.14
CA ALA A 164 -7.69 5.97 -3.49
C ALA A 164 -9.17 6.30 -3.18
N GLY A 165 -9.84 5.40 -2.44
CA GLY A 165 -11.27 5.45 -2.12
C GLY A 165 -12.13 4.72 -3.14
N ASP A 166 -13.47 4.86 -3.03
CA ASP A 166 -14.42 4.14 -3.89
C ASP A 166 -14.17 4.34 -5.39
N GLU A 167 -13.61 3.33 -6.06
CA GLU A 167 -13.24 3.37 -7.48
C GLU A 167 -14.40 3.73 -8.41
N ARG A 168 -15.65 3.44 -8.00
CA ARG A 168 -16.86 3.75 -8.77
C ARG A 168 -17.19 5.24 -8.79
N SER A 169 -16.52 6.04 -7.96
CA SER A 169 -16.74 7.47 -7.81
C SER A 169 -15.69 8.30 -8.55
N GLY A 170 -16.13 9.12 -9.49
CA GLY A 170 -15.28 10.09 -10.20
C GLY A 170 -14.40 9.45 -11.27
N HIS A 171 -14.53 9.95 -12.50
CA HIS A 171 -13.70 9.50 -13.62
C HIS A 171 -12.25 9.97 -13.45
N PRO A 172 -11.21 9.17 -13.77
CA PRO A 172 -9.80 9.58 -13.66
C PRO A 172 -9.47 10.95 -14.28
N ALA A 173 -10.09 11.31 -15.40
CA ALA A 173 -9.96 12.63 -16.05
C ALA A 173 -10.23 13.82 -15.10
N ASN A 174 -11.11 13.66 -14.11
CA ASN A 174 -11.44 14.70 -13.13
C ASN A 174 -10.24 15.06 -12.24
N PHE A 175 -9.28 14.15 -12.09
CA PHE A 175 -8.12 14.30 -11.20
C PHE A 175 -6.82 14.57 -11.96
N ALA A 176 -6.85 14.58 -13.31
CA ALA A 176 -5.68 14.78 -14.16
C ALA A 176 -4.89 16.05 -13.83
N LYS A 177 -5.57 17.12 -13.40
CA LYS A 177 -4.89 18.36 -12.98
C LYS A 177 -4.05 18.15 -11.72
N ALA A 178 -4.58 17.45 -10.72
CA ALA A 178 -3.84 17.16 -9.50
C ALA A 178 -2.62 16.27 -9.77
N PHE A 179 -2.76 15.27 -10.64
CA PHE A 179 -1.65 14.39 -11.03
C PHE A 179 -0.56 15.12 -11.83
N ARG A 180 -0.93 16.07 -12.71
CA ARG A 180 0.06 16.94 -13.35
C ARG A 180 0.84 17.76 -12.32
N MET A 181 0.15 18.34 -11.33
CA MET A 181 0.81 19.10 -10.25
C MET A 181 1.79 18.23 -9.46
N ALA A 182 1.43 16.98 -9.17
CA ALA A 182 2.31 16.03 -8.49
C ALA A 182 3.57 15.70 -9.32
N ALA A 183 3.39 15.41 -10.60
CA ALA A 183 4.49 15.13 -11.52
C ALA A 183 5.42 16.34 -11.70
N ASP A 184 4.86 17.55 -11.86
CA ASP A 184 5.63 18.81 -11.97
C ASP A 184 6.44 19.10 -10.68
N ALA A 185 5.98 18.62 -9.53
CA ALA A 185 6.68 18.68 -8.25
C ALA A 185 7.72 17.56 -8.04
N GLY A 186 7.87 16.65 -9.01
CA GLY A 186 8.81 15.53 -8.94
C GLY A 186 8.37 14.36 -8.07
N LEU A 187 7.08 14.28 -7.69
CA LEU A 187 6.55 13.15 -6.93
C LEU A 187 6.26 11.96 -7.86
N GLY A 188 6.52 10.75 -7.37
CA GLY A 188 6.01 9.54 -8.00
C GLY A 188 4.47 9.53 -8.01
N THR A 189 3.86 8.89 -9.00
CA THR A 189 2.39 8.85 -9.12
C THR A 189 1.88 7.42 -9.28
N THR A 190 0.87 7.08 -8.49
CA THR A 190 0.14 5.81 -8.53
C THR A 190 -1.36 6.06 -8.35
N ALA A 191 -2.22 5.13 -8.75
CA ALA A 191 -3.67 5.26 -8.56
C ALA A 191 -4.32 3.89 -8.42
N HIS A 192 -5.29 3.78 -7.52
CA HIS A 192 -6.17 2.61 -7.48
C HIS A 192 -7.03 2.60 -8.74
N ALA A 193 -6.91 1.53 -9.53
CA ALA A 193 -7.73 1.25 -10.69
C ALA A 193 -7.71 -0.24 -11.04
N GLY A 194 -8.81 -0.76 -11.57
CA GLY A 194 -8.89 -2.17 -11.95
C GLY A 194 -9.08 -3.13 -10.78
N GLU A 195 -9.66 -2.65 -9.67
CA GLU A 195 -10.05 -3.49 -8.54
C GLU A 195 -11.56 -3.76 -8.58
N PHE A 196 -12.36 -2.73 -8.31
CA PHE A 196 -13.82 -2.75 -8.45
C PHE A 196 -14.25 -2.28 -9.85
N GLY A 197 -13.45 -1.43 -10.49
CA GLY A 197 -13.53 -1.08 -11.91
C GLY A 197 -12.89 -2.14 -12.79
N GLY A 198 -13.34 -2.22 -14.05
CA GLY A 198 -12.78 -3.16 -15.04
C GLY A 198 -11.59 -2.57 -15.82
N PRO A 199 -11.22 -3.19 -16.96
CA PRO A 199 -10.18 -2.71 -17.88
C PRO A 199 -10.30 -1.22 -18.26
N ASP A 200 -11.51 -0.70 -18.42
CA ASP A 200 -11.75 0.71 -18.75
C ASP A 200 -11.21 1.66 -17.67
N SER A 201 -11.29 1.27 -16.39
CA SER A 201 -10.77 2.08 -15.29
C SER A 201 -9.25 2.14 -15.31
N VAL A 202 -8.61 1.00 -15.59
CA VAL A 202 -7.15 0.91 -15.77
C VAL A 202 -6.71 1.78 -16.96
N THR A 203 -7.37 1.62 -18.10
CA THR A 203 -7.11 2.41 -19.31
C THR A 203 -7.24 3.91 -19.05
N ALA A 204 -8.32 4.33 -18.39
CA ALA A 204 -8.54 5.72 -18.03
C ALA A 204 -7.49 6.25 -17.04
N ALA A 205 -7.06 5.45 -16.06
CA ALA A 205 -5.98 5.85 -15.15
C ALA A 205 -4.66 6.08 -15.92
N LEU A 206 -4.30 5.19 -16.84
CA LEU A 206 -3.11 5.34 -17.68
C LEU A 206 -3.17 6.57 -18.59
N GLU A 207 -4.32 6.81 -19.23
CA GLU A 207 -4.46 7.92 -20.18
C GLU A 207 -4.52 9.29 -19.52
N PHE A 208 -5.29 9.42 -18.44
CA PHE A 208 -5.60 10.71 -17.83
C PHE A 208 -4.69 11.07 -16.67
N LEU A 209 -4.25 10.08 -15.88
CA LEU A 209 -3.37 10.30 -14.73
C LEU A 209 -1.90 10.09 -15.08
N ARG A 210 -1.61 9.30 -16.14
CA ARG A 210 -0.25 9.03 -16.64
C ARG A 210 0.67 8.42 -15.59
N VAL A 211 0.09 7.59 -14.73
CA VAL A 211 0.81 6.87 -13.67
C VAL A 211 1.69 5.77 -14.25
N LYS A 212 2.78 5.44 -13.54
CA LYS A 212 3.66 4.30 -13.87
C LYS A 212 3.46 3.09 -12.96
N ARG A 213 2.68 3.28 -11.89
CA ARG A 213 2.19 2.20 -11.03
C ARG A 213 0.69 2.28 -10.89
N LEU A 214 0.05 1.14 -10.69
CA LEU A 214 -1.38 1.04 -10.44
C LEU A 214 -1.64 0.20 -9.20
N GLY A 215 -2.41 0.77 -8.27
CA GLY A 215 -3.00 0.02 -7.16
C GLY A 215 -3.92 -1.06 -7.71
N HIS A 216 -3.64 -2.31 -7.36
CA HIS A 216 -4.30 -3.52 -7.85
C HIS A 216 -4.09 -3.78 -9.35
N GLY A 217 -4.89 -3.15 -10.23
CA GLY A 217 -4.86 -3.39 -11.69
C GLY A 217 -5.24 -4.81 -12.13
N VAL A 218 -5.67 -5.67 -11.20
CA VAL A 218 -5.86 -7.11 -11.41
C VAL A 218 -6.90 -7.44 -12.49
N ARG A 219 -7.92 -6.59 -12.63
CA ARG A 219 -8.96 -6.76 -13.66
C ARG A 219 -8.51 -6.38 -15.07
N ALA A 220 -7.29 -5.86 -15.25
CA ALA A 220 -6.70 -5.69 -16.58
C ALA A 220 -6.59 -7.01 -17.36
N ILE A 221 -6.50 -8.15 -16.64
CA ILE A 221 -6.44 -9.49 -17.23
C ILE A 221 -7.66 -9.85 -18.10
N GLU A 222 -8.77 -9.14 -17.94
CA GLU A 222 -10.00 -9.32 -18.73
C GLU A 222 -9.86 -8.80 -20.17
N ASP A 223 -8.82 -8.01 -20.46
CA ASP A 223 -8.53 -7.44 -21.78
C ASP A 223 -7.07 -7.72 -22.19
N LYS A 224 -6.90 -8.53 -23.25
CA LYS A 224 -5.57 -8.93 -23.73
C LYS A 224 -4.76 -7.78 -24.31
N ASP A 225 -5.40 -6.83 -24.98
CA ASP A 225 -4.70 -5.69 -25.57
C ASP A 225 -4.22 -4.75 -24.46
N LEU A 226 -5.00 -4.63 -23.38
CA LEU A 226 -4.57 -3.92 -22.19
C LEU A 226 -3.40 -4.61 -21.48
N VAL A 227 -3.44 -5.95 -21.31
CA VAL A 227 -2.29 -6.70 -20.77
C VAL A 227 -1.04 -6.43 -21.60
N LYS A 228 -1.14 -6.51 -22.94
CA LYS A 228 -0.03 -6.19 -23.84
C LYS A 228 0.49 -4.77 -23.62
N ARG A 229 -0.41 -3.79 -23.50
CA ARG A 229 -0.04 -2.39 -23.23
C ARG A 229 0.71 -2.25 -21.90
N LEU A 230 0.27 -2.93 -20.83
CA LEU A 230 0.96 -2.89 -19.53
C LEU A 230 2.40 -3.42 -19.63
N VAL A 231 2.62 -4.48 -20.42
CA VAL A 231 3.97 -5.00 -20.70
C VAL A 231 4.79 -4.01 -21.51
N ASP A 232 4.26 -3.53 -22.63
CA ASP A 232 4.97 -2.65 -23.57
C ASP A 232 5.35 -1.30 -22.93
N GLU A 233 4.52 -0.78 -22.03
CA GLU A 233 4.76 0.49 -21.32
C GLU A 233 5.47 0.33 -19.95
N GLU A 234 5.81 -0.92 -19.59
CA GLU A 234 6.41 -1.33 -18.32
C GLU A 234 5.65 -0.82 -17.08
N ILE A 235 4.32 -0.87 -17.13
CA ILE A 235 3.47 -0.48 -16.00
C ILE A 235 3.57 -1.52 -14.90
N VAL A 236 3.76 -1.06 -13.67
CA VAL A 236 3.86 -1.93 -12.48
C VAL A 236 2.50 -2.01 -11.80
N LEU A 237 1.99 -3.22 -11.58
CA LEU A 237 0.78 -3.44 -10.78
C LEU A 237 1.14 -3.74 -9.33
N GLU A 238 0.62 -2.94 -8.42
CA GLU A 238 0.72 -3.11 -6.98
C GLU A 238 -0.37 -4.11 -6.53
N VAL A 239 -0.12 -5.40 -6.71
CA VAL A 239 -1.15 -6.45 -6.54
C VAL A 239 -1.33 -6.81 -5.06
N CYS A 240 -2.59 -6.95 -4.62
CA CYS A 240 -2.96 -7.24 -3.23
C CYS A 240 -3.89 -8.47 -3.14
N PRO A 241 -3.39 -9.71 -3.34
CA PRO A 241 -4.23 -10.90 -3.46
C PRO A 241 -5.15 -11.15 -2.26
N GLY A 242 -4.64 -11.01 -1.03
CA GLY A 242 -5.43 -11.14 0.20
C GLY A 242 -6.57 -10.13 0.28
N SER A 243 -6.30 -8.86 -0.05
CA SER A 243 -7.31 -7.80 -0.13
C SER A 243 -8.39 -8.13 -1.16
N ASN A 244 -8.00 -8.47 -2.39
CA ASN A 244 -8.94 -8.75 -3.46
C ASN A 244 -9.84 -9.98 -3.15
N ILE A 245 -9.36 -10.95 -2.38
CA ILE A 245 -10.19 -12.06 -1.89
C ILE A 245 -11.12 -11.60 -0.77
N ALA A 246 -10.59 -10.88 0.21
CA ALA A 246 -11.36 -10.44 1.37
C ALA A 246 -12.52 -9.51 0.96
N LEU A 247 -12.30 -8.66 -0.04
CA LEU A 247 -13.29 -7.74 -0.62
C LEU A 247 -14.21 -8.40 -1.66
N GLY A 248 -14.02 -9.68 -1.96
CA GLY A 248 -14.87 -10.45 -2.86
C GLY A 248 -14.68 -10.14 -4.35
N VAL A 249 -13.57 -9.49 -4.74
CA VAL A 249 -13.19 -9.29 -6.15
C VAL A 249 -12.88 -10.64 -6.80
N TYR A 250 -12.20 -11.53 -6.06
CA TYR A 250 -12.02 -12.93 -6.44
C TYR A 250 -12.44 -13.86 -5.30
N THR A 251 -12.99 -15.03 -5.63
CA THR A 251 -13.49 -15.96 -4.61
C THR A 251 -12.39 -16.70 -3.86
N HIS A 252 -11.29 -17.04 -4.54
CA HIS A 252 -10.18 -17.79 -3.98
C HIS A 252 -8.86 -17.43 -4.67
N LEU A 253 -7.75 -17.58 -3.95
CA LEU A 253 -6.42 -17.28 -4.47
C LEU A 253 -6.09 -18.06 -5.76
N ARG A 254 -6.50 -19.33 -5.88
CA ARG A 254 -6.29 -20.14 -7.09
C ARG A 254 -6.93 -19.57 -8.37
N PHE A 255 -7.90 -18.66 -8.23
CA PHE A 255 -8.58 -17.98 -9.33
C PHE A 255 -8.10 -16.53 -9.51
N HIS A 256 -7.21 -16.06 -8.63
CA HIS A 256 -6.65 -14.72 -8.69
C HIS A 256 -5.67 -14.61 -9.88
N PRO A 257 -5.68 -13.51 -10.65
CA PRO A 257 -4.90 -13.41 -11.89
C PRO A 257 -3.42 -13.12 -11.69
N VAL A 258 -2.95 -12.92 -10.47
CA VAL A 258 -1.55 -12.56 -10.14
C VAL A 258 -0.52 -13.44 -10.88
N ASN A 259 -0.72 -14.75 -10.92
CA ASN A 259 0.19 -15.67 -11.59
C ASN A 259 0.08 -15.58 -13.13
N MET A 260 -1.10 -15.28 -13.66
CA MET A 260 -1.29 -15.11 -15.11
C MET A 260 -0.65 -13.80 -15.56
N LEU A 261 -0.94 -12.68 -14.88
CA LEU A 261 -0.34 -11.37 -15.15
C LEU A 261 1.20 -11.46 -15.17
N ARG A 262 1.80 -12.09 -14.15
CA ARG A 262 3.25 -12.34 -14.09
C ARG A 262 3.76 -13.15 -15.30
N LYS A 263 3.06 -14.23 -15.66
CA LYS A 263 3.46 -15.11 -16.78
C LYS A 263 3.30 -14.45 -18.15
N GLU A 264 2.36 -13.51 -18.30
CA GLU A 264 2.21 -12.67 -19.50
C GLU A 264 3.28 -11.57 -19.57
N GLY A 265 4.14 -11.44 -18.55
CA GLY A 265 5.24 -10.47 -18.50
C GLY A 265 4.87 -9.12 -17.87
N VAL A 266 3.68 -8.99 -17.28
CA VAL A 266 3.31 -7.78 -16.54
C VAL A 266 4.16 -7.69 -15.28
N LYS A 267 4.77 -6.54 -15.05
CA LYS A 267 5.51 -6.27 -13.81
C LYS A 267 4.51 -6.17 -12.65
N ILE A 268 4.66 -7.04 -11.65
CA ILE A 268 3.79 -7.06 -10.47
C ILE A 268 4.60 -7.01 -9.19
N THR A 269 4.03 -6.41 -8.15
CA THR A 269 4.49 -6.51 -6.76
C THR A 269 3.43 -7.22 -5.92
N LEU A 270 3.83 -7.73 -4.74
CA LEU A 270 2.89 -8.30 -3.76
C LEU A 270 2.80 -7.37 -2.56
N ASN A 271 1.57 -7.05 -2.14
CA ASN A 271 1.30 -6.09 -1.07
C ASN A 271 0.10 -6.52 -0.24
N SER A 272 0.01 -6.00 0.98
CA SER A 272 -0.96 -6.43 1.97
C SER A 272 -2.11 -5.44 2.22
N ASP A 273 -2.02 -4.22 1.68
CA ASP A 273 -3.11 -3.24 1.59
C ASP A 273 -3.60 -2.74 2.96
N ASP A 274 -4.66 -3.33 3.54
CA ASP A 274 -5.16 -3.08 4.90
C ASP A 274 -5.06 -4.37 5.74
N PRO A 275 -3.85 -4.78 6.16
CA PRO A 275 -3.54 -6.19 6.41
C PRO A 275 -4.34 -6.80 7.57
N PRO A 276 -4.49 -6.13 8.73
CA PRO A 276 -5.35 -6.61 9.80
C PRO A 276 -6.82 -6.75 9.43
N PHE A 277 -7.35 -5.91 8.53
CA PHE A 277 -8.74 -6.02 8.07
C PHE A 277 -8.92 -7.26 7.20
N PHE A 278 -7.95 -7.54 6.32
CA PHE A 278 -8.00 -8.67 5.39
C PHE A 278 -7.44 -9.98 5.97
N GLY A 279 -7.06 -9.97 7.25
CA GLY A 279 -6.50 -11.14 7.93
C GLY A 279 -5.21 -11.63 7.26
N THR A 280 -4.38 -10.70 6.78
CA THR A 280 -3.14 -10.98 6.06
C THR A 280 -1.94 -10.19 6.59
N THR A 281 -0.75 -10.51 6.08
CA THR A 281 0.51 -9.80 6.27
C THR A 281 1.32 -9.92 4.97
N LEU A 282 2.32 -9.05 4.75
CA LEU A 282 3.18 -9.17 3.56
C LEU A 282 3.83 -10.56 3.45
N GLY A 283 4.28 -11.13 4.57
CA GLY A 283 4.83 -12.48 4.60
C GLY A 283 3.83 -13.53 4.14
N LYS A 284 2.57 -13.42 4.59
CA LYS A 284 1.48 -14.30 4.19
C LYS A 284 1.11 -14.14 2.72
N GLU A 285 1.16 -12.94 2.14
CA GLU A 285 0.95 -12.75 0.70
C GLU A 285 1.99 -13.52 -0.13
N TYR A 286 3.27 -13.36 0.22
CA TYR A 286 4.37 -14.09 -0.42
C TYR A 286 4.21 -15.61 -0.28
N SER A 287 3.96 -16.11 0.93
CA SER A 287 3.83 -17.55 1.17
C SER A 287 2.60 -18.14 0.49
N SER A 288 1.44 -17.47 0.57
CA SER A 288 0.18 -17.98 0.00
C SER A 288 0.24 -18.07 -1.52
N VAL A 289 0.80 -17.05 -2.19
CA VAL A 289 0.99 -17.06 -3.65
C VAL A 289 2.01 -18.14 -4.04
N THR A 290 3.08 -18.26 -3.28
CA THR A 290 4.12 -19.29 -3.50
C THR A 290 3.55 -20.70 -3.42
N GLU A 291 2.83 -21.02 -2.34
CA GLU A 291 2.22 -22.33 -2.12
C GLU A 291 1.14 -22.65 -3.17
N THR A 292 0.34 -21.65 -3.55
CA THR A 292 -0.79 -21.85 -4.48
C THR A 292 -0.32 -22.08 -5.92
N PHE A 293 0.70 -21.35 -6.35
CA PHE A 293 1.13 -21.33 -7.76
C PHE A 293 2.49 -21.97 -8.02
N GLY A 294 3.15 -22.47 -6.96
CA GLY A 294 4.46 -23.12 -7.04
C GLY A 294 5.58 -22.16 -7.43
N TRP A 295 5.55 -20.92 -6.92
CA TRP A 295 6.60 -19.95 -7.22
C TRP A 295 7.94 -20.39 -6.63
N SER A 296 9.00 -20.24 -7.42
CA SER A 296 10.35 -20.55 -6.96
C SER A 296 10.88 -19.46 -6.01
N PHE A 297 12.06 -19.68 -5.45
CA PHE A 297 12.80 -18.62 -4.75
C PHE A 297 13.10 -17.46 -5.71
N ASP A 298 13.48 -17.75 -6.95
CA ASP A 298 13.81 -16.75 -7.97
C ASP A 298 12.59 -15.92 -8.37
N ASP A 299 11.40 -16.54 -8.49
CA ASP A 299 10.15 -15.84 -8.76
C ASP A 299 9.84 -14.80 -7.66
N GLN A 300 10.04 -15.19 -6.38
CA GLN A 300 9.83 -14.28 -5.25
C GLN A 300 10.88 -13.15 -5.22
N MET A 301 12.13 -13.46 -5.56
CA MET A 301 13.21 -12.49 -5.68
C MET A 301 12.93 -11.46 -6.80
N GLU A 302 12.40 -11.92 -7.93
CA GLU A 302 12.02 -11.07 -9.08
C GLU A 302 10.89 -10.09 -8.71
N VAL A 303 9.88 -10.56 -7.97
CA VAL A 303 8.79 -9.70 -7.48
C VAL A 303 9.32 -8.64 -6.51
N THR A 304 10.20 -9.01 -5.57
CA THR A 304 10.84 -8.01 -4.70
C THR A 304 11.72 -7.04 -5.50
N ARG A 305 12.48 -7.53 -6.48
CA ARG A 305 13.30 -6.68 -7.36
C ARG A 305 12.43 -5.65 -8.08
N THR A 306 11.32 -6.11 -8.67
CA THR A 306 10.32 -5.25 -9.32
C THR A 306 9.82 -4.16 -8.36
N ALA A 307 9.52 -4.52 -7.11
CA ALA A 307 9.10 -3.55 -6.10
C ALA A 307 10.20 -2.52 -5.79
N ILE A 308 11.46 -2.94 -5.62
CA ILE A 308 12.58 -2.01 -5.36
C ILE A 308 12.84 -1.12 -6.57
N GLU A 309 12.72 -1.62 -7.80
CA GLU A 309 12.89 -0.85 -9.03
C GLU A 309 11.75 0.14 -9.27
N ALA A 310 10.52 -0.20 -8.85
CA ALA A 310 9.35 0.66 -8.94
C ALA A 310 9.22 1.65 -7.75
N ALA A 311 10.04 1.49 -6.70
CA ALA A 311 9.97 2.31 -5.51
C ALA A 311 10.20 3.81 -5.80
N PHE A 312 9.41 4.65 -5.16
CA PHE A 312 9.57 6.10 -5.10
C PHE A 312 10.60 6.43 -4.01
N CYS A 313 11.87 6.11 -4.28
CA CYS A 313 13.01 6.48 -3.46
C CYS A 313 14.16 7.02 -4.31
N ASP A 314 15.13 7.64 -3.65
CA ASP A 314 16.35 8.12 -4.27
C ASP A 314 17.24 6.96 -4.75
N GLU A 315 17.98 7.20 -5.83
CA GLU A 315 18.87 6.20 -6.44
C GLU A 315 19.89 5.57 -5.47
N PRO A 316 20.55 6.33 -4.55
CA PRO A 316 21.39 5.72 -3.52
C PRO A 316 20.63 4.71 -2.64
N THR A 317 19.41 5.02 -2.21
CA THR A 317 18.57 4.10 -1.45
C THR A 317 18.21 2.86 -2.28
N ARG A 318 17.76 3.04 -3.52
CA ARG A 318 17.44 1.93 -4.44
C ARG A 318 18.63 0.97 -4.60
N LYS A 319 19.82 1.49 -4.85
CA LYS A 319 21.05 0.68 -5.01
C LYS A 319 21.39 -0.12 -3.75
N ARG A 320 21.26 0.48 -2.56
CA ARG A 320 21.48 -0.26 -1.29
C ARG A 320 20.50 -1.40 -1.12
N LEU A 321 19.23 -1.18 -1.46
CA LEU A 321 18.17 -2.19 -1.37
C LEU A 321 18.41 -3.35 -2.36
N LEU A 322 18.79 -3.05 -3.60
CA LEU A 322 19.12 -4.08 -4.59
C LEU A 322 20.32 -4.92 -4.18
N VAL A 323 21.38 -4.31 -3.62
CA VAL A 323 22.52 -5.06 -3.07
C VAL A 323 22.09 -5.96 -1.91
N ARG A 324 21.22 -5.47 -1.02
CA ARG A 324 20.67 -6.28 0.09
C ARG A 324 19.84 -7.45 -0.43
N LEU A 325 19.05 -7.24 -1.47
CA LEU A 325 18.30 -8.30 -2.15
C LEU A 325 19.27 -9.35 -2.72
N GLU A 326 20.23 -8.94 -3.54
CA GLU A 326 21.20 -9.84 -4.20
C GLU A 326 22.10 -10.62 -3.25
N SER A 327 22.26 -10.13 -2.02
CA SER A 327 23.00 -10.83 -0.97
C SER A 327 22.21 -11.98 -0.33
N ALA A 328 20.90 -12.07 -0.56
CA ALA A 328 20.06 -13.15 -0.06
C ALA A 328 20.39 -14.47 -0.75
N LYS A 329 20.46 -15.55 0.03
CA LYS A 329 20.74 -16.90 -0.46
C LYS A 329 19.55 -17.80 -0.16
N GLN A 330 19.24 -18.70 -1.08
CA GLN A 330 18.27 -19.75 -0.83
C GLN A 330 18.74 -20.58 0.38
N ALA A 331 17.86 -20.78 1.36
CA ALA A 331 18.15 -21.67 2.47
C ALA A 331 18.35 -23.10 1.93
N PRO A 332 19.31 -23.89 2.45
CA PRO A 332 19.49 -25.27 2.04
C PRO A 332 18.17 -26.03 2.22
N THR A 333 17.70 -26.70 1.16
CA THR A 333 16.60 -27.66 1.27
C THR A 333 17.11 -28.86 2.05
N GLY A 334 16.80 -28.92 3.34
CA GLY A 334 17.07 -30.08 4.20
C GLY A 334 16.08 -31.21 3.95
#